data_AF-C1E2K5-F1
#
_entry.id   AF-C1E2K5-F1
#
_cell.length_a   1.000
_cell.length_b   1.000
_cell.length_c   1.000
_cell.angle_alpha   90.00
_cell.angle_beta   90.00
_cell.angle_gamma   90.00
#
_symmetry.space_group_name_H-M   'P 1'
#
loop_
_entity.id
_entity.type
_entity.pdbx_description
1 polymer ?
#
loop_
_entity_poly.entity_id
_entity_poly.type
_entity_poly.pdbx_seq_one_letter_code
_entity_poly.pdbx_strand_id
1 'polypeptide(L)'
;MSPPQHVKVISVATNAAVLLMGARNVFATGTALPIPGDDKFLAHFGGSSSTAFLMQLFGLFMIATAGAKLTTVVYDEGTFLRQKLFLVLGVVDLLLAFTVFNYKALGTDVTGGFVLLHALEGAAFLHDALTRERKVKRVQRSASTRSKRA
;
A
#
# COMPACT_ATOMS: atom_id res chain seq x y z
N MET A 1 -12.23 17.77 4.60
CA MET A 1 -13.62 17.30 4.39
C MET A 1 -13.54 15.85 3.97
N SER A 2 -14.45 14.98 4.41
CA SER A 2 -14.44 13.58 3.97
C SER A 2 -14.84 13.47 2.49
N PRO A 3 -14.26 12.53 1.71
CA PRO A 3 -14.62 12.37 0.30
C PRO A 3 -16.12 12.04 0.12
N PRO A 4 -16.75 12.48 -0.98
CA PRO A 4 -18.12 12.11 -1.31
C PRO A 4 -18.31 10.58 -1.37
N GLN A 5 -19.48 10.08 -0.99
CA GLN A 5 -19.72 8.63 -0.86
C GLN A 5 -19.50 7.87 -2.17
N HIS A 6 -19.91 8.42 -3.31
CA HIS A 6 -19.68 7.79 -4.62
C HIS A 6 -18.18 7.65 -4.94
N VAL A 7 -17.36 8.66 -4.60
CA VAL A 7 -15.90 8.60 -4.74
C VAL A 7 -15.32 7.51 -3.84
N LYS A 8 -15.80 7.38 -2.60
CA LYS A 8 -15.36 6.32 -1.69
C LYS A 8 -15.64 4.94 -2.26
N VAL A 9 -16.87 4.69 -2.72
CA VAL A 9 -17.27 3.38 -3.27
C VAL A 9 -16.44 3.01 -4.51
N ILE A 10 -16.32 3.94 -5.47
CA ILE A 10 -15.55 3.72 -6.71
C ILE A 10 -14.07 3.49 -6.37
N SER A 11 -13.50 4.31 -5.49
CA SER A 11 -12.11 4.17 -5.08
C SER A 11 -11.86 2.86 -4.36
N VAL A 12 -12.76 2.43 -3.48
CA VAL A 12 -12.61 1.14 -2.77
C VAL A 12 -12.65 -0.03 -3.75
N ALA A 13 -13.64 -0.06 -4.66
CA ALA A 13 -13.78 -1.13 -5.63
C ALA A 13 -12.57 -1.22 -6.58
N THR A 14 -12.12 -0.08 -7.13
CA THR A 14 -10.98 -0.04 -8.06
C THR A 14 -9.67 -0.43 -7.37
N ASN A 15 -9.40 0.09 -6.16
CA ASN A 15 -8.17 -0.24 -5.45
C ASN A 15 -8.18 -1.67 -4.89
N ALA A 16 -9.33 -2.27 -4.61
CA ALA A 16 -9.41 -3.70 -4.28
C ALA A 16 -8.92 -4.59 -5.45
N ALA A 17 -9.33 -4.27 -6.69
CA ALA A 17 -8.84 -4.97 -7.87
C ALA A 17 -7.32 -4.78 -8.05
N VAL A 18 -6.83 -3.55 -7.88
CA VAL A 18 -5.38 -3.23 -7.95
C VAL A 18 -4.59 -3.98 -6.87
N LEU A 19 -5.11 -4.09 -5.64
CA LEU A 19 -4.49 -4.87 -4.58
C LEU A 19 -4.40 -6.36 -4.93
N LEU A 20 -5.46 -6.94 -5.51
CA LEU A 20 -5.45 -8.35 -5.94
C LEU A 20 -4.42 -8.58 -7.05
N MET A 21 -4.36 -7.71 -8.06
CA MET A 21 -3.35 -7.78 -9.11
C MET A 21 -1.93 -7.60 -8.57
N GLY A 22 -1.74 -6.65 -7.64
CA GLY A 22 -0.46 -6.41 -6.98
C GLY A 22 -0.01 -7.61 -6.14
N ALA A 23 -0.90 -8.18 -5.33
CA ALA A 23 -0.64 -9.38 -4.54
C ALA A 23 -0.31 -10.58 -5.43
N ARG A 24 -1.05 -10.77 -6.53
CA ARG A 24 -0.72 -11.80 -7.53
C ARG A 24 0.68 -11.59 -8.08
N ASN A 25 1.04 -10.36 -8.45
CA ASN A 25 2.35 -10.06 -9.01
C ASN A 25 3.50 -10.36 -8.05
N VAL A 26 3.29 -10.19 -6.74
CA VAL A 26 4.30 -10.48 -5.71
C VAL A 26 4.37 -11.96 -5.35
N PHE A 27 3.23 -12.59 -5.05
CA PHE A 27 3.18 -13.92 -4.43
C PHE A 27 2.89 -15.07 -5.40
N ALA A 28 2.34 -14.77 -6.57
CA ALA A 28 1.95 -15.74 -7.59
C ALA A 28 2.31 -15.21 -8.99
N THR A 29 3.56 -14.75 -9.13
CA THR A 29 4.04 -14.16 -10.38
C THR A 29 3.87 -15.14 -11.54
N GLY A 30 3.23 -14.69 -12.62
CA GLY A 30 2.95 -15.54 -13.78
C GLY A 30 1.63 -16.30 -13.74
N THR A 31 0.86 -16.24 -12.64
CA THR A 31 -0.48 -16.85 -12.58
C THR A 31 -1.55 -15.86 -13.04
N ALA A 32 -2.43 -16.28 -13.96
CA ALA A 32 -3.54 -15.46 -14.41
C ALA A 32 -4.65 -15.38 -13.35
N LEU A 33 -5.15 -14.18 -13.11
CA LEU A 33 -6.40 -13.96 -12.40
C LEU A 33 -7.58 -14.21 -13.35
N PRO A 34 -8.76 -14.59 -12.82
CA PRO A 34 -9.98 -14.73 -13.62
C PRO A 34 -10.58 -13.36 -13.98
N ILE A 35 -9.77 -12.49 -14.58
CA ILE A 35 -10.13 -11.13 -15.01
C ILE A 35 -9.94 -11.07 -16.54
N PRO A 36 -10.91 -10.53 -17.29
CA PRO A 36 -10.80 -10.44 -18.74
C PRO A 36 -9.49 -9.76 -19.20
N GLY A 37 -8.71 -10.46 -20.01
CA GLY A 37 -7.46 -9.95 -20.61
C GLY A 37 -6.20 -10.09 -19.76
N ASP A 38 -6.31 -10.60 -18.52
CA ASP A 38 -5.16 -10.79 -17.63
C ASP A 38 -4.19 -11.86 -18.16
N ASP A 39 -4.74 -12.91 -18.78
CA ASP A 39 -4.02 -13.96 -19.49
C ASP A 39 -3.15 -13.41 -20.63
N LYS A 40 -3.71 -12.50 -21.43
CA LYS A 40 -3.00 -11.83 -22.54
C LYS A 40 -1.91 -10.89 -22.04
N PHE A 41 -2.20 -10.15 -20.96
CA PHE A 41 -1.21 -9.29 -20.31
C PHE A 41 -0.02 -10.13 -19.81
N LEU A 42 -0.28 -11.23 -19.12
CA LEU A 42 0.77 -12.14 -18.65
C LEU A 42 1.57 -12.77 -19.79
N ALA A 43 0.91 -13.19 -20.86
CA ALA A 43 1.58 -13.74 -22.03
C ALA A 43 2.52 -12.73 -22.70
N HIS A 44 2.18 -11.43 -22.67
CA HIS A 44 3.03 -10.38 -23.25
C HIS A 44 4.34 -10.16 -22.49
N PHE A 45 4.31 -10.31 -21.16
CA PHE A 45 5.47 -10.09 -20.29
C PHE A 45 6.11 -11.39 -19.77
N GLY A 46 5.55 -12.56 -20.09
CA GLY A 46 6.02 -13.85 -19.57
C GLY A 46 7.35 -14.29 -20.20
N GLY A 47 8.20 -14.96 -19.42
CA GLY A 47 9.25 -15.84 -19.98
C GLY A 47 10.64 -15.75 -19.36
N SER A 48 10.98 -14.70 -18.60
CA SER A 48 12.31 -14.57 -17.98
C SER A 48 12.26 -14.30 -16.47
N SER A 49 13.33 -14.66 -15.76
CA SER A 49 13.51 -14.34 -14.33
C SER A 49 13.54 -12.83 -14.08
N SER A 50 14.12 -12.05 -15.00
CA SER A 50 14.14 -10.60 -14.94
C SER A 50 12.74 -10.01 -15.06
N THR A 51 11.90 -10.53 -15.96
CA THR A 51 10.54 -10.03 -16.10
C THR A 51 9.66 -10.43 -14.92
N ALA A 52 9.87 -11.62 -14.35
CA ALA A 52 9.20 -12.03 -13.11
C ALA A 52 9.58 -11.09 -11.95
N PHE A 53 10.86 -10.76 -11.80
CA PHE A 53 11.31 -9.80 -10.80
C PHE A 53 10.72 -8.39 -11.01
N LEU A 54 10.70 -7.89 -12.24
CA LEU A 54 10.05 -6.61 -12.57
C LEU A 54 8.56 -6.63 -12.24
N MET A 55 7.89 -7.75 -12.49
CA MET A 55 6.48 -7.92 -12.11
C MET A 55 6.30 -7.91 -10.60
N GLN A 56 7.18 -8.54 -9.82
CA GLN A 56 7.14 -8.46 -8.36
C GLN A 56 7.30 -7.02 -7.87
N LEU A 57 8.27 -6.26 -8.41
CA LEU A 57 8.45 -4.85 -8.07
C LEU A 57 7.21 -4.03 -8.42
N PHE A 58 6.67 -4.21 -9.63
CA PHE A 58 5.44 -3.55 -10.05
C PHE A 58 4.25 -3.89 -9.14
N GLY A 59 4.15 -5.16 -8.71
CA GLY A 59 3.15 -5.61 -7.75
C GLY A 59 3.25 -4.91 -6.40
N LEU A 60 4.46 -4.73 -5.88
CA LEU A 60 4.70 -3.97 -4.64
C LEU A 60 4.30 -2.50 -4.79
N PHE A 61 4.63 -1.85 -5.91
CA PHE A 61 4.18 -0.48 -6.18
C PHE A 61 2.66 -0.37 -6.29
N MET A 62 1.98 -1.34 -6.90
CA MET A 62 0.52 -1.41 -6.92
C MET A 62 -0.04 -1.54 -5.50
N ILE A 63 0.54 -2.40 -4.66
CA ILE A 63 0.12 -2.57 -3.26
C ILE A 63 0.33 -1.28 -2.46
N ALA A 64 1.49 -0.64 -2.56
CA ALA A 64 1.77 0.63 -1.87
C ALA A 64 0.79 1.72 -2.28
N THR A 65 0.61 1.93 -3.58
CA THR A 65 -0.26 3.00 -4.09
C THR A 65 -1.72 2.74 -3.78
N ALA A 66 -2.21 1.50 -3.94
CA ALA A 66 -3.59 1.15 -3.62
C ALA A 66 -3.85 1.17 -2.12
N GLY A 67 -2.93 0.63 -1.31
CA GLY A 67 -3.02 0.65 0.15
C GLY A 67 -3.01 2.08 0.71
N ALA A 68 -2.15 2.95 0.19
CA ALA A 68 -2.11 4.36 0.57
C ALA A 68 -3.41 5.08 0.19
N LYS A 69 -3.90 4.90 -1.05
CA LYS A 69 -5.18 5.49 -1.50
C LYS A 69 -6.37 5.01 -0.68
N LEU A 70 -6.47 3.71 -0.39
CA LEU A 70 -7.53 3.18 0.46
C LEU A 70 -7.46 3.77 1.86
N THR A 71 -6.25 3.87 2.41
CA THR A 71 -6.03 4.46 3.73
C THR A 71 -6.50 5.91 3.78
N THR A 72 -6.19 6.73 2.76
CA THR A 72 -6.62 8.14 2.71
C THR A 72 -8.11 8.34 2.43
N VAL A 73 -8.75 7.40 1.73
CA VAL A 73 -10.18 7.49 1.39
C VAL A 73 -11.07 6.98 2.52
N VAL A 74 -10.61 5.96 3.25
CA VAL A 74 -11.37 5.32 4.33
C VAL A 74 -11.19 6.06 5.65
N TYR A 75 -9.99 6.54 5.96
CA TYR A 75 -9.69 7.22 7.22
C TYR A 75 -9.60 8.74 7.03
N ASP A 76 -10.24 9.49 7.92
CA ASP A 76 -10.11 10.94 7.95
C ASP A 76 -8.76 11.35 8.57
N GLU A 77 -8.24 12.53 8.23
CA GLU A 77 -6.96 13.06 8.74
C GLU A 77 -6.88 13.10 10.28
N GLY A 78 -8.04 13.17 10.97
CA GLY A 78 -8.13 13.15 12.43
C GLY A 78 -8.15 11.74 13.06
N THR A 79 -8.31 10.68 12.28
CA THR A 79 -8.51 9.30 12.73
C THR A 79 -7.33 8.41 12.35
N PHE A 80 -6.23 8.52 13.10
CA PHE A 80 -5.04 7.66 12.96
C PHE A 80 -4.48 7.49 11.53
N LEU A 81 -4.83 8.39 10.59
CA LEU A 81 -4.50 8.24 9.17
C LEU A 81 -3.00 8.04 8.94
N ARG A 82 -2.17 8.87 9.59
CA ARG A 82 -0.70 8.73 9.54
C ARG A 82 -0.22 7.37 10.06
N GLN A 83 -0.88 6.80 11.07
CA GLN A 83 -0.50 5.49 11.63
C GLN A 83 -0.72 4.39 10.60
N LYS A 84 -1.88 4.43 9.96
CA LYS A 84 -2.27 3.46 8.96
C LYS A 84 -1.41 3.59 7.71
N LEU A 85 -1.06 4.82 7.31
CA LEU A 85 -0.13 5.05 6.21
C LEU A 85 1.27 4.50 6.52
N PHE A 86 1.83 4.78 7.70
CA PHE A 86 3.13 4.22 8.09
C PHE A 86 3.10 2.70 8.20
N LEU A 87 1.98 2.11 8.64
CA LEU A 87 1.84 0.66 8.63
C LEU A 87 1.86 0.10 7.20
N VAL A 88 1.07 0.67 6.29
CA VAL A 88 1.01 0.21 4.89
C VAL A 88 2.35 0.39 4.18
N LEU A 89 2.92 1.59 4.24
CA LEU A 89 4.19 1.90 3.59
C LEU A 89 5.33 1.09 4.21
N GLY A 90 5.39 0.99 5.54
CA GLY A 90 6.44 0.25 6.22
C GLY A 90 6.43 -1.24 5.91
N VAL A 91 5.25 -1.87 5.81
CA VAL A 91 5.16 -3.27 5.36
C VAL A 91 5.66 -3.41 3.92
N VAL A 92 5.27 -2.50 3.02
CA VAL A 92 5.69 -2.60 1.61
C VAL A 92 7.18 -2.35 1.45
N ASP A 93 7.79 -1.43 2.19
CA ASP A 93 9.24 -1.19 2.14
C ASP A 93 10.03 -2.40 2.61
N LEU A 94 9.57 -3.09 3.66
CA LEU A 94 10.19 -4.35 4.08
C LEU A 94 10.02 -5.47 3.05
N LEU A 95 8.84 -5.60 2.44
CA LEU A 95 8.61 -6.57 1.36
C LEU A 95 9.47 -6.25 0.13
N LEU A 96 9.67 -4.97 -0.17
CA LEU A 96 10.51 -4.49 -1.26
C LEU A 96 11.98 -4.80 -0.99
N ALA A 97 12.49 -4.48 0.20
CA ALA A 97 13.83 -4.85 0.63
C ALA A 97 14.03 -6.37 0.56
N PHE A 98 13.07 -7.16 1.06
CA PHE A 98 13.11 -8.61 1.01
C PHE A 98 13.13 -9.14 -0.43
N THR A 99 12.27 -8.61 -1.32
CA THR A 99 12.18 -9.04 -2.72
C THR A 99 13.49 -8.77 -3.46
N VAL A 100 14.07 -7.58 -3.28
CA VAL A 100 15.33 -7.20 -3.92
C VAL A 100 16.51 -8.00 -3.35
N PHE A 101 16.56 -8.22 -2.03
CA PHE A 101 17.61 -9.02 -1.39
C PHE A 101 17.64 -10.48 -1.87
N ASN A 102 16.47 -11.04 -2.19
CA ASN A 102 16.34 -12.40 -2.70
C ASN A 102 16.60 -12.51 -4.21
N TYR A 103 16.68 -11.39 -4.94
CA TYR A 103 16.97 -11.42 -6.36
C TYR A 103 18.45 -11.63 -6.64
N LYS A 104 18.84 -12.87 -6.95
CA LYS A 104 20.24 -13.30 -7.08
C LYS A 104 20.92 -12.94 -8.41
N ALA A 105 20.17 -12.40 -9.39
CA ALA A 105 20.76 -12.02 -10.68
C ALA A 105 21.54 -10.69 -10.63
N LEU A 106 21.40 -9.92 -9.56
CA LEU A 106 22.19 -8.71 -9.30
C LEU A 106 23.02 -8.89 -8.03
N GLY A 107 24.26 -8.41 -8.06
CA GLY A 107 25.14 -8.43 -6.91
C GLY A 107 24.71 -7.44 -5.82
N THR A 108 25.27 -7.61 -4.62
CA THR A 108 25.02 -6.74 -3.46
C THR A 108 25.62 -5.35 -3.64
N ASP A 109 26.63 -5.21 -4.49
CA ASP A 109 27.20 -3.93 -4.93
C ASP A 109 26.17 -3.06 -5.66
N VAL A 110 25.21 -3.68 -6.36
CA VAL A 110 24.14 -2.97 -7.07
C VAL A 110 22.91 -2.78 -6.19
N THR A 111 22.50 -3.82 -5.46
CA THR A 111 21.22 -3.84 -4.75
C THR A 111 21.31 -3.45 -3.28
N GLY A 112 22.50 -3.52 -2.68
CA GLY A 112 22.68 -3.41 -1.24
C GLY A 112 22.24 -2.06 -0.67
N GLY A 113 22.57 -0.96 -1.33
CA GLY A 113 22.13 0.38 -0.92
C GLY A 113 20.60 0.52 -0.95
N PHE A 114 19.96 -0.01 -2.00
CA PHE A 114 18.51 0.03 -2.14
C PHE A 114 17.81 -0.80 -1.05
N VAL A 115 18.29 -2.01 -0.80
CA VAL A 115 17.79 -2.91 0.25
C VAL A 115 17.92 -2.25 1.62
N LEU A 116 19.09 -1.68 1.93
CA LEU A 116 19.34 -1.06 3.24
C LEU A 116 18.41 0.12 3.49
N LEU A 117 18.23 1.01 2.50
CA LEU A 117 17.38 2.19 2.63
C LEU A 117 15.93 1.80 2.93
N HIS A 118 15.34 0.89 2.16
CA HIS A 118 13.94 0.47 2.36
C HIS A 118 13.78 -0.38 3.62
N ALA A 119 14.77 -1.20 3.99
CA ALA A 119 14.74 -1.94 5.25
C ALA A 119 14.70 -0.99 6.46
N LEU A 120 15.52 0.07 6.44
CA LEU A 120 15.57 1.06 7.52
C LEU A 120 14.30 1.92 7.56
N GLU A 121 13.84 2.43 6.43
CA GLU A 121 12.60 3.21 6.33
C GLU A 121 11.40 2.38 6.78
N GLY A 122 11.28 1.15 6.28
CA GLY A 122 10.19 0.25 6.63
C GLY A 122 10.16 -0.09 8.12
N ALA A 123 11.32 -0.38 8.71
CA ALA A 123 11.43 -0.60 10.16
C ALA A 123 11.07 0.64 10.97
N ALA A 124 11.51 1.84 10.55
CA ALA A 124 11.20 3.09 11.22
C ALA A 124 9.69 3.41 11.18
N PHE A 125 9.05 3.22 10.02
CA PHE A 125 7.61 3.43 9.86
C PHE A 125 6.79 2.44 10.69
N LEU A 126 7.16 1.16 10.69
CA LEU A 126 6.49 0.16 11.52
C LEU A 126 6.66 0.44 13.01
N HIS A 127 7.86 0.86 13.43
CA HIS A 127 8.09 1.25 14.81
C HIS A 127 7.17 2.42 15.22
N ASP A 128 7.13 3.54 14.48
CA ASP A 128 6.22 4.67 14.79
C ASP A 128 4.74 4.25 14.71
N ALA A 129 4.38 3.37 13.78
CA ALA A 129 3.02 2.87 13.64
C ALA A 129 2.58 2.05 14.85
N LEU A 130 3.47 1.24 15.45
CA LEU A 130 3.14 0.29 16.51
C LEU A 130 3.32 0.86 17.92
N THR A 131 4.34 1.69 18.15
CA THR A 131 4.74 2.09 19.52
C THR A 131 4.28 3.49 19.91
N ARG A 132 3.99 4.37 18.94
CA ARG A 132 3.66 5.75 19.25
C ARG A 132 2.21 5.90 19.73
N GLU A 133 2.06 6.34 20.98
CA GLU A 133 0.77 6.75 21.53
C GLU A 133 0.17 7.93 20.75
N ARG A 134 -1.12 7.85 20.45
CA ARG A 134 -1.84 8.85 19.66
C ARG A 134 -3.13 9.23 20.37
N LYS A 135 -3.24 10.51 20.71
CA LYS A 135 -4.44 11.08 21.34
C LYS A 135 -5.60 11.05 20.33
N VAL A 136 -6.69 10.38 20.69
CA VAL A 136 -7.93 10.41 19.91
C VAL A 136 -8.40 11.86 19.86
N LYS A 137 -8.43 12.45 18.66
CA LYS A 137 -9.00 13.79 18.48
C LYS A 137 -10.52 13.66 18.67
N ARG A 138 -11.01 13.82 19.90
CA ARG A 138 -12.46 13.91 20.15
C ARG A 138 -12.98 15.06 19.31
N VAL A 139 -13.83 14.74 18.34
CA VAL A 139 -14.66 15.73 17.67
C VAL A 139 -15.52 16.35 18.77
N GLN A 140 -15.12 17.52 19.28
CA GLN A 140 -16.03 18.36 20.05
C GLN A 140 -17.15 18.74 19.09
N ARG A 141 -18.25 17.97 19.11
CA ARG A 141 -19.55 18.48 18.66
C ARG A 141 -19.84 19.66 19.57
N SER A 142 -19.49 20.86 19.11
CA SER A 142 -19.82 22.11 19.77
C SER A 142 -21.32 22.13 19.99
N ALA A 143 -21.73 22.08 21.26
CA ALA A 143 -23.10 22.21 21.71
C ALA A 143 -23.54 23.69 21.59
N SER A 144 -23.45 24.28 20.40
CA SER A 144 -23.81 25.69 20.18
C SER A 144 -25.22 25.90 19.63
N THR A 145 -26.07 24.86 19.56
CA THR A 145 -27.44 24.97 19.04
C THR A 145 -28.54 24.99 20.10
N ARG A 146 -28.23 24.99 21.40
CA ARG A 146 -29.25 24.96 22.47
C ARG A 146 -29.38 26.25 23.30
N SER A 147 -28.99 27.41 22.75
CA SER A 147 -29.11 28.71 23.44
C SER A 147 -30.01 29.73 22.72
N LYS A 148 -30.83 29.34 21.74
CA LYS A 148 -31.77 30.25 21.07
C LYS A 148 -33.24 29.85 21.13
N ARG A 149 -33.61 28.96 22.06
CA ARG A 149 -35.01 28.63 22.37
C ARG A 149 -35.14 28.28 23.85
N ALA A 150 -35.24 29.31 24.69
CA ALA A 150 -35.92 29.30 25.98
C ALA A 150 -36.12 30.76 26.40
#